data_AF-A0A7Y2MET4-F1
#
_entry.id   AF-A0A7Y2MET4-F1
#
_cell.length_a   1.000
_cell.length_b   1.000
_cell.length_c   1.000
_cell.angle_alpha   90.00
_cell.angle_beta   90.00
_cell.angle_gamma   90.00
#
_symmetry.space_group_name_H-M   'P 1'
#
loop_
_entity.id
_entity.type
_entity.pdbx_description
1 polymer ?
#
loop_
_entity_poly.entity_id
_entity_poly.type
_entity_poly.pdbx_seq_one_letter_code
_entity_poly.pdbx_strand_id
1 'polypeptide(L)'
;APFTVFVAKGLTERTHTIWWETLAAVLRKAGKVHFDFGGGEENITLFTLADQHAAFSRLAAHVHGTDEASAVAKIDALARHHEIDPAELVDDLVMGAAELNLLDASPLASIGAHTVSHRSLARLPEAEAREEIALSADHVEAIPGKRPQTFAFPYGTPEAAIRREAAIAAELRFKVAGTTRPGVMRPDLPGSTTYLPRLSLNGFYQKPRYVSALASGIPLKLMGR
;
A
#
# COMPACT_ATOMS: atom_id res chain seq x y z
N ALA A 1 16.68 16.02 -3.33
CA ALA A 1 15.37 16.52 -3.79
C ALA A 1 14.36 16.30 -2.66
N PRO A 2 13.34 17.16 -2.50
CA PRO A 2 12.29 16.94 -1.50
C PRO A 2 11.51 15.65 -1.81
N PHE A 3 11.00 14.99 -0.77
CA PHE A 3 10.22 13.75 -0.86
C PHE A 3 9.12 13.70 0.21
N THR A 4 8.16 12.80 0.01
CA THR A 4 7.07 12.55 0.97
C THR A 4 7.03 11.09 1.34
N VAL A 5 6.93 10.78 2.63
CA VAL A 5 6.64 9.44 3.14
C VAL A 5 5.16 9.37 3.50
N PHE A 6 4.46 8.39 2.96
CA PHE A 6 3.03 8.17 3.22
C PHE A 6 2.87 7.12 4.31
N VAL A 7 2.14 7.46 5.36
CA VAL A 7 2.11 6.70 6.61
C VAL A 7 0.71 6.13 6.84
N ALA A 8 0.66 4.82 7.12
CA ALA A 8 -0.56 4.13 7.52
C ALA A 8 -0.58 3.97 9.04
N LYS A 9 -1.62 4.49 9.71
CA LYS A 9 -1.71 4.54 11.19
C LYS A 9 -1.51 3.16 11.81
N GLY A 10 -2.19 2.15 11.29
CA GLY A 10 -2.20 0.80 11.84
C GLY A 10 -0.81 0.15 11.85
N LEU A 11 0.01 0.44 10.82
CA LEU A 11 1.37 -0.08 10.73
C LEU A 11 2.32 0.69 11.65
N THR A 12 2.19 2.01 11.73
CA THR A 12 2.97 2.84 12.66
C THR A 12 2.70 2.50 14.13
N GLU A 13 1.44 2.17 14.46
CA GLU A 13 1.03 1.78 15.81
C GLU A 13 1.12 0.28 16.10
N ARG A 14 1.58 -0.54 15.14
CA ARG A 14 1.68 -2.01 15.25
C ARG A 14 0.34 -2.69 15.58
N THR A 15 -0.78 -2.07 15.18
CA THR A 15 -2.12 -2.65 15.31
C THR A 15 -2.54 -3.44 14.07
N HIS A 16 -1.80 -3.29 12.97
CA HIS A 16 -2.02 -3.99 11.71
C HIS A 16 -0.70 -4.57 11.19
N THR A 17 -0.80 -5.61 10.37
CA THR A 17 0.34 -6.36 9.84
C THR A 17 0.60 -6.02 8.36
N ILE A 18 1.84 -6.24 7.93
CA ILE A 18 2.23 -6.09 6.53
C ILE A 18 2.04 -7.43 5.82
N TRP A 19 0.80 -7.76 5.44
CA TRP A 19 0.46 -9.11 4.98
C TRP A 19 1.35 -9.63 3.85
N TRP A 20 1.86 -8.77 2.97
CA TRP A 20 2.73 -9.17 1.87
C TRP A 20 4.14 -9.56 2.34
N GLU A 21 4.68 -8.85 3.33
CA GLU A 21 5.96 -9.22 3.95
C GLU A 21 5.80 -10.47 4.83
N THR A 22 4.70 -10.55 5.59
CA THR A 22 4.33 -11.73 6.38
C THR A 22 4.24 -12.96 5.48
N LEU A 23 3.48 -12.87 4.38
CA LEU A 23 3.33 -13.96 3.42
C LEU A 23 4.67 -14.32 2.79
N ALA A 24 5.46 -13.34 2.35
CA ALA A 24 6.76 -13.60 1.74
C ALA A 24 7.73 -14.28 2.73
N ALA A 25 7.70 -13.90 4.02
CA ALA A 25 8.48 -14.55 5.06
C ALA A 25 8.08 -16.02 5.25
N VAL A 26 6.77 -16.30 5.30
CA VAL A 26 6.26 -17.69 5.37
C VAL A 26 6.72 -18.50 4.17
N LEU A 27 6.50 -18.01 2.95
CA LEU A 27 6.79 -18.77 1.74
C LEU A 27 8.28 -19.03 1.53
N ARG A 28 9.15 -18.16 2.06
CA ARG A 28 10.61 -18.38 2.08
C ARG A 28 11.06 -19.41 3.11
N LYS A 29 10.41 -19.46 4.28
CA LYS A 29 10.77 -20.37 5.39
C LYS A 29 10.15 -21.76 5.21
N ALA A 30 8.93 -21.84 4.71
CA ALA A 30 8.16 -23.07 4.63
C ALA A 30 8.49 -23.88 3.38
N GLY A 31 8.67 -25.20 3.51
CA GLY A 31 8.69 -26.13 2.36
C GLY A 31 7.29 -26.50 1.86
N LYS A 32 6.26 -26.24 2.67
CA LYS A 32 4.85 -26.51 2.40
C LYS A 32 3.99 -25.65 3.34
N VAL A 33 2.85 -25.17 2.84
CA VAL A 33 1.81 -24.50 3.65
C VAL A 33 0.46 -25.18 3.49
N HIS A 34 -0.39 -24.97 4.49
CA HIS A 34 -1.79 -25.37 4.55
C HIS A 34 -2.64 -24.11 4.54
N PHE A 35 -3.58 -23.98 3.60
CA PHE A 35 -4.43 -22.79 3.51
C PHE A 35 -5.80 -23.10 2.93
N ASP A 36 -6.85 -22.57 3.56
CA ASP A 36 -8.23 -22.64 3.07
C ASP A 36 -8.66 -21.35 2.35
N PHE A 37 -8.84 -21.46 1.04
CA PHE A 37 -9.33 -20.39 0.15
C PHE A 37 -10.87 -20.21 0.17
N GLY A 38 -11.58 -20.93 1.04
CA GLY A 38 -13.04 -20.97 1.16
C GLY A 38 -13.68 -22.28 0.69
N GLY A 39 -12.88 -23.23 0.21
CA GLY A 39 -13.32 -24.54 -0.29
C GLY A 39 -12.86 -25.73 0.57
N GLY A 40 -12.19 -25.46 1.69
CA GLY A 40 -11.51 -26.45 2.52
C GLY A 40 -9.99 -26.29 2.48
N GLU A 41 -9.32 -26.95 3.43
CA GLU A 41 -7.86 -26.92 3.57
C GLU A 41 -7.15 -27.52 2.34
N GLU A 42 -6.23 -26.75 1.77
CA GLU A 42 -5.38 -27.16 0.65
C GLU A 42 -3.90 -27.22 1.03
N ASN A 43 -3.19 -28.17 0.43
CA ASN A 43 -1.74 -28.31 0.57
C ASN A 43 -1.02 -27.61 -0.58
N ILE A 44 -0.12 -26.67 -0.27
CA ILE A 44 0.71 -25.99 -1.27
C ILE A 44 2.17 -26.30 -0.99
N THR A 45 2.86 -26.94 -1.94
CA THR A 45 4.29 -27.24 -1.85
C THR A 45 5.14 -26.09 -2.40
N LEU A 46 6.28 -25.83 -1.77
CA LEU A 46 7.12 -24.65 -2.02
C LEU A 46 8.58 -25.04 -2.32
N PHE A 47 8.79 -25.97 -3.25
CA PHE A 47 10.12 -26.54 -3.52
C PHE A 47 11.02 -25.62 -4.36
N THR A 48 10.42 -24.77 -5.18
CA THR A 48 11.12 -23.88 -6.10
C THR A 48 10.70 -22.42 -5.91
N LEU A 49 11.53 -21.49 -6.39
CA LEU A 49 11.16 -20.08 -6.45
C LEU A 49 9.89 -19.85 -7.28
N ALA A 50 9.68 -20.65 -8.33
CA ALA A 50 8.47 -20.59 -9.14
C ALA A 50 7.23 -20.98 -8.33
N ASP A 51 7.33 -22.01 -7.49
CA ASP A 51 6.23 -22.41 -6.59
C ASP A 51 5.93 -21.33 -5.56
N GLN A 52 6.96 -20.70 -4.99
CA GLN A 52 6.80 -19.59 -4.05
C GLN A 52 6.10 -18.39 -4.70
N HIS A 53 6.50 -18.00 -5.92
CA HIS A 53 5.83 -16.93 -6.66
C HIS A 53 4.38 -17.27 -7.03
N ALA A 54 4.10 -18.53 -7.42
CA ALA A 54 2.76 -18.98 -7.73
C ALA A 54 1.87 -18.97 -6.48
N ALA A 55 2.37 -19.46 -5.35
CA ALA A 55 1.69 -19.40 -4.06
C ALA A 55 1.43 -17.95 -3.63
N PHE A 56 2.44 -17.08 -3.69
CA PHE A 56 2.28 -15.66 -3.37
C PHE A 56 1.19 -15.02 -4.21
N SER A 57 1.21 -15.24 -5.53
CA SER A 57 0.23 -14.68 -6.46
C SER A 57 -1.19 -15.17 -6.14
N ARG A 58 -1.34 -16.46 -5.80
CA ARG A 58 -2.63 -17.06 -5.45
C ARG A 58 -3.19 -16.50 -4.13
N LEU A 59 -2.36 -16.38 -3.09
CA LEU A 59 -2.78 -15.81 -1.81
C LEU A 59 -3.05 -14.30 -1.92
N ALA A 60 -2.24 -13.55 -2.67
CA ALA A 60 -2.51 -12.14 -2.96
C ALA A 60 -3.85 -11.96 -3.70
N ALA A 61 -4.14 -12.81 -4.69
CA ALA A 61 -5.44 -12.81 -5.36
C ALA A 61 -6.60 -13.13 -4.42
N HIS A 62 -6.38 -14.01 -3.43
CA HIS A 62 -7.37 -14.28 -2.38
C HIS A 62 -7.62 -13.05 -1.51
N VAL A 63 -6.56 -12.39 -1.00
CA VAL A 63 -6.65 -11.13 -0.22
C VAL A 63 -7.41 -10.05 -1.00
N HIS A 64 -7.12 -9.91 -2.29
CA HIS A 64 -7.81 -8.95 -3.16
C HIS A 64 -9.17 -9.42 -3.67
N GLY A 65 -9.56 -10.67 -3.42
CA GLY A 65 -10.81 -11.27 -3.89
C GLY A 65 -11.88 -11.38 -2.81
N THR A 66 -11.48 -11.57 -1.55
CA THR A 66 -12.38 -11.86 -0.42
C THR A 66 -12.34 -10.74 0.64
N ASP A 67 -12.98 -10.94 1.79
CA ASP A 67 -12.86 -9.98 2.89
C ASP A 67 -11.38 -9.83 3.29
N GLU A 68 -10.81 -8.65 3.04
CA GLU A 68 -9.37 -8.41 3.15
C GLU A 68 -8.89 -8.62 4.58
N ALA A 69 -9.66 -8.15 5.58
CA ALA A 69 -9.31 -8.32 7.00
C ALA A 69 -9.27 -9.80 7.40
N SER A 70 -10.27 -10.59 6.99
CA SER A 70 -10.31 -12.03 7.26
C SER A 70 -9.18 -12.78 6.54
N ALA A 71 -8.88 -12.43 5.29
CA ALA A 71 -7.80 -13.04 4.52
C ALA A 71 -6.42 -12.75 5.14
N VAL A 72 -6.18 -11.51 5.57
CA VAL A 72 -4.96 -11.12 6.28
C VAL A 72 -4.86 -11.85 7.62
N ALA A 73 -5.94 -11.94 8.39
CA ALA A 73 -5.94 -12.68 9.65
C ALA A 73 -5.57 -14.18 9.47
N LYS A 74 -6.01 -14.80 8.37
CA LYS A 74 -5.59 -16.17 8.00
C LYS A 74 -4.09 -16.25 7.66
N ILE A 75 -3.55 -15.27 6.94
CA ILE A 75 -2.11 -15.18 6.65
C ILE A 75 -1.30 -15.03 7.95
N ASP A 76 -1.76 -14.19 8.87
CA ASP A 76 -1.11 -14.00 10.16
C ASP A 76 -1.14 -15.28 11.02
N ALA A 77 -2.27 -16.01 11.00
CA ALA A 77 -2.38 -17.32 11.66
C ALA A 77 -1.41 -18.35 11.04
N LEU A 78 -1.31 -18.38 9.70
CA LEU A 78 -0.36 -19.21 8.99
C LEU A 78 1.09 -18.85 9.37
N ALA A 79 1.42 -17.56 9.47
CA ALA A 79 2.75 -17.12 9.88
C ALA A 79 3.12 -17.58 11.29
N ARG A 80 2.19 -17.46 12.25
CA ARG A 80 2.40 -17.95 13.61
C ARG A 80 2.60 -19.47 13.67
N HIS A 81 1.90 -20.23 12.82
CA HIS A 81 2.13 -21.69 12.70
C HIS A 81 3.55 -22.03 12.22
N HIS A 82 4.16 -21.13 11.44
CA HIS A 82 5.54 -21.25 11.00
C HIS A 82 6.53 -20.48 11.89
N GLU A 83 6.16 -20.16 13.15
CA GLU A 83 7.01 -19.43 14.11
C GLU A 83 7.56 -18.12 13.53
N ILE A 84 6.70 -17.36 12.85
CA ILE A 84 6.97 -16.00 12.39
C ILE A 84 5.94 -15.12 13.10
N ASP A 85 6.40 -14.08 13.82
CA ASP A 85 5.52 -13.07 14.37
C ASP A 85 5.30 -11.94 13.36
N PRO A 86 4.08 -11.77 12.82
CA PRO A 86 3.78 -10.67 11.92
C PRO A 86 4.01 -9.28 12.54
N ALA A 87 3.88 -9.13 13.85
CA ALA A 87 4.08 -7.85 14.53
C ALA A 87 5.57 -7.46 14.59
N GLU A 88 6.47 -8.44 14.78
CA GLU A 88 7.92 -8.23 14.74
C GLU A 88 8.37 -7.72 13.36
N LEU A 89 7.80 -8.28 12.28
CA LEU A 89 8.04 -7.79 10.92
C LEU A 89 7.61 -6.33 10.72
N VAL A 90 6.49 -5.92 11.34
CA VAL A 90 6.05 -4.51 11.30
C VAL A 90 7.04 -3.64 12.06
N ASP A 91 7.51 -4.10 13.21
CA ASP A 91 8.43 -3.33 14.05
C ASP A 91 9.77 -3.08 13.35
N ASP A 92 10.30 -4.11 12.68
CA ASP A 92 11.55 -4.04 11.93
C ASP A 92 11.48 -3.15 10.67
N LEU A 93 10.31 -3.10 10.01
CA LEU A 93 10.19 -2.53 8.66
C LEU A 93 9.50 -1.17 8.61
N VAL A 94 8.77 -0.77 9.66
CA VAL A 94 7.91 0.42 9.61
C VAL A 94 8.36 1.45 10.64
N MET A 95 8.57 2.68 10.18
CA MET A 95 8.88 3.80 11.07
C MET A 95 7.80 4.01 12.13
N GLY A 96 8.23 4.12 13.38
CA GLY A 96 7.39 4.53 14.51
C GLY A 96 7.21 6.05 14.60
N ALA A 97 6.35 6.51 15.52
CA ALA A 97 6.08 7.94 15.71
C ALA A 97 7.34 8.77 16.01
N ALA A 98 8.29 8.23 16.78
CA ALA A 98 9.55 8.91 17.10
C ALA A 98 10.41 9.14 15.84
N GLU A 99 10.56 8.12 14.99
CA GLU A 99 11.33 8.22 13.74
C GLU A 99 10.65 9.13 12.73
N LEU A 100 9.33 9.09 12.64
CA LEU A 100 8.55 10.02 11.82
C LEU A 100 8.70 11.47 12.29
N ASN A 101 8.71 11.72 13.59
CA ASN A 101 8.95 13.07 14.12
C ASN A 101 10.39 13.55 13.82
N LEU A 102 11.39 12.67 13.89
CA LEU A 102 12.75 13.00 13.45
C LEU A 102 12.81 13.29 11.94
N LEU A 103 12.05 12.55 11.13
CA LEU A 103 11.96 12.75 9.70
C LEU A 103 11.37 14.13 9.35
N ASP A 104 10.33 14.58 10.06
CA ASP A 104 9.70 15.89 9.84
C ASP A 104 10.64 17.07 10.11
N ALA A 105 11.69 16.88 10.94
CA ALA A 105 12.71 17.90 11.16
C ALA A 105 13.58 18.17 9.91
N SER A 106 13.57 17.26 8.93
CA SER A 106 14.29 17.45 7.67
C SER A 106 13.57 18.43 6.75
N PRO A 107 14.24 19.46 6.21
CA PRO A 107 13.63 20.41 5.27
C PRO A 107 13.30 19.78 3.91
N LEU A 108 13.74 18.54 3.66
CA LEU A 108 13.48 17.80 2.43
C LEU A 108 12.37 16.77 2.58
N ALA A 109 11.94 16.45 3.79
CA ALA A 109 10.92 15.44 4.02
C ALA A 109 9.55 16.08 4.29
N SER A 110 8.50 15.34 4.00
CA SER A 110 7.14 15.67 4.40
C SER A 110 6.40 14.37 4.68
N ILE A 111 5.39 14.42 5.55
CA ILE A 111 4.60 13.26 5.91
C ILE A 111 3.20 13.40 5.30
N GLY A 112 2.79 12.38 4.55
CA GLY A 112 1.46 12.27 3.96
C GLY A 112 0.67 11.12 4.60
N ALA A 113 -0.65 11.13 4.42
CA ALA A 113 -1.54 10.09 4.97
C ALA A 113 -1.72 8.91 3.99
N HIS A 114 -1.91 7.70 4.56
CA HIS A 114 -2.03 6.45 3.80
C HIS A 114 -3.04 5.46 4.40
N THR A 115 -4.21 5.98 4.82
CA THR A 115 -5.28 5.24 5.53
C THR A 115 -4.86 4.71 6.90
N VAL A 116 -5.78 4.06 7.61
CA VAL A 116 -5.50 3.41 8.89
C VAL A 116 -4.99 2.01 8.65
N SER A 117 -5.74 1.19 7.93
CA SER A 117 -5.48 -0.25 7.84
C SER A 117 -4.72 -0.67 6.58
N HIS A 118 -4.38 0.27 5.68
CA HIS A 118 -3.84 -0.01 4.35
C HIS A 118 -4.78 -0.88 3.45
N ARG A 119 -6.08 -0.97 3.76
CA ARG A 119 -7.03 -1.76 2.95
C ARG A 119 -7.37 -1.06 1.63
N SER A 120 -7.82 -1.86 0.67
CA SER A 120 -8.37 -1.36 -0.60
C SER A 120 -9.67 -0.60 -0.36
N LEU A 121 -9.59 0.74 -0.38
CA LEU A 121 -10.71 1.61 -0.03
C LEU A 121 -11.95 1.40 -0.91
N ALA A 122 -11.78 1.10 -2.21
CA ALA A 122 -12.89 0.84 -3.12
C ALA A 122 -13.74 -0.39 -2.72
N ARG A 123 -13.18 -1.30 -1.91
CA ARG A 123 -13.90 -2.48 -1.38
C ARG A 123 -14.65 -2.20 -0.09
N LEU A 124 -14.42 -1.04 0.55
CA LEU A 124 -15.08 -0.66 1.79
C LEU A 124 -16.40 0.07 1.51
N PRO A 125 -17.39 -0.03 2.42
CA PRO A 125 -18.50 0.92 2.47
C PRO A 125 -18.00 2.36 2.52
N GLU A 126 -18.74 3.29 1.94
CA GLU A 126 -18.29 4.69 1.81
C GLU A 126 -17.97 5.34 3.17
N ALA A 127 -18.80 5.09 4.18
CA ALA A 127 -18.58 5.62 5.52
C ALA A 127 -17.25 5.15 6.13
N GLU A 128 -16.94 3.86 5.97
CA GLU A 128 -15.68 3.27 6.46
C GLU A 128 -14.48 3.78 5.65
N ALA A 129 -14.61 3.91 4.32
CA ALA A 129 -13.55 4.51 3.49
C ALA A 129 -13.26 5.97 3.88
N ARG A 130 -14.30 6.74 4.24
CA ARG A 130 -14.13 8.11 4.74
C ARG A 130 -13.43 8.14 6.08
N GLU A 131 -13.81 7.25 7.00
CA GLU A 131 -13.18 7.13 8.31
C GLU A 131 -11.71 6.74 8.20
N GLU A 132 -11.38 5.74 7.37
CA GLU A 132 -10.00 5.34 7.04
C GLU A 132 -9.14 6.52 6.58
N ILE A 133 -9.67 7.35 5.68
CA ILE A 133 -8.95 8.53 5.18
C ILE A 133 -8.83 9.60 6.28
N ALA A 134 -9.92 9.94 6.97
CA ALA A 134 -9.94 11.00 7.98
C ALA A 134 -9.02 10.68 9.17
N LEU A 135 -9.14 9.49 9.75
CA LEU A 135 -8.34 9.07 10.91
C LEU A 135 -6.85 8.96 10.57
N SER A 136 -6.51 8.64 9.32
CA SER A 136 -5.11 8.66 8.89
C SER A 136 -4.52 10.06 8.85
N ALA A 137 -5.32 11.07 8.48
CA ALA A 137 -4.89 12.47 8.52
C ALA A 137 -4.69 12.95 9.95
N ASP A 138 -5.61 12.57 10.84
CA ASP A 138 -5.54 12.92 12.27
C ASP A 138 -4.33 12.27 12.94
N HIS A 139 -4.04 11.00 12.62
CA HIS A 139 -2.83 10.33 13.10
C HIS A 139 -1.55 11.02 12.65
N VAL A 140 -1.45 11.37 11.35
CA VAL A 140 -0.29 12.11 10.87
C VAL A 140 -0.20 13.48 11.53
N GLU A 141 -1.30 14.19 11.75
CA GLU A 141 -1.29 15.48 12.45
C GLU A 141 -0.78 15.36 13.89
N ALA A 142 -1.14 14.28 14.59
CA ALA A 142 -0.75 14.04 15.97
C ALA A 142 0.76 13.80 16.18
N ILE A 143 1.52 13.42 15.14
CA ILE A 143 2.95 13.11 15.25
C ILE A 143 3.83 14.38 15.24
N PRO A 144 3.86 15.21 14.17
CA PRO A 144 4.65 16.44 14.12
C PRO A 144 3.82 17.71 14.37
N GLY A 145 2.51 17.59 14.70
CA GLY A 145 1.61 18.74 14.88
C GLY A 145 1.18 19.43 13.57
N LYS A 146 1.31 18.76 12.43
CA LYS A 146 1.00 19.31 11.10
C LYS A 146 0.07 18.40 10.34
N ARG A 147 -1.14 18.89 10.01
CA ARG A 147 -2.08 18.13 9.18
C ARG A 147 -1.50 17.86 7.79
N PRO A 148 -1.53 16.61 7.28
CA PRO A 148 -0.99 16.30 5.96
C PRO A 148 -1.82 16.96 4.86
N GLN A 149 -1.15 17.47 3.83
CA GLN A 149 -1.81 18.01 2.62
C GLN A 149 -1.81 17.00 1.46
N THR A 150 -1.09 15.90 1.60
CA THR A 150 -0.89 14.87 0.59
C THR A 150 -1.40 13.52 1.07
N PHE A 151 -1.94 12.74 0.14
CA PHE A 151 -2.48 11.41 0.40
C PHE A 151 -2.00 10.41 -0.66
N ALA A 152 -1.84 9.14 -0.28
CA ALA A 152 -1.67 8.05 -1.22
C ALA A 152 -2.74 6.99 -0.99
N PHE A 153 -3.34 6.47 -2.06
CA PHE A 153 -4.31 5.38 -1.95
C PHE A 153 -3.56 4.04 -1.81
N PRO A 154 -3.89 3.17 -0.83
CA PRO A 154 -3.33 1.82 -0.72
C PRO A 154 -3.53 1.03 -2.01
N TYR A 155 -2.48 0.33 -2.44
CA TYR A 155 -2.36 -0.34 -3.75
C TYR A 155 -2.42 0.61 -4.97
N GLY A 156 -3.33 1.58 -4.95
CA GLY A 156 -3.49 2.67 -5.91
C GLY A 156 -3.94 2.25 -7.31
N THR A 157 -4.31 0.99 -7.50
CA THR A 157 -4.80 0.47 -8.79
C THR A 157 -6.23 0.98 -9.05
N PRO A 158 -6.72 0.91 -10.31
CA PRO A 158 -8.10 1.28 -10.63
C PRO A 158 -9.17 0.52 -9.84
N GLU A 159 -8.86 -0.68 -9.35
CA GLU A 159 -9.75 -1.52 -8.55
C GLU A 159 -9.67 -1.18 -7.05
N ALA A 160 -8.59 -0.54 -6.60
CA ALA A 160 -8.34 -0.28 -5.18
C ALA A 160 -8.77 1.13 -4.73
N ALA A 161 -8.74 2.09 -5.64
CA ALA A 161 -9.26 3.43 -5.41
C ALA A 161 -9.87 3.96 -6.69
N ILE A 162 -11.13 4.38 -6.60
CA ILE A 162 -11.91 4.92 -7.71
C ILE A 162 -12.21 6.40 -7.47
N ARG A 163 -13.08 6.98 -8.32
CA ARG A 163 -13.45 8.40 -8.22
C ARG A 163 -14.18 8.75 -6.92
N ARG A 164 -14.80 7.76 -6.26
CA ARG A 164 -15.41 7.91 -4.93
C ARG A 164 -14.37 8.33 -3.90
N GLU A 165 -13.28 7.58 -3.76
CA GLU A 165 -12.20 7.88 -2.80
C GLU A 165 -11.51 9.21 -3.11
N ALA A 166 -11.36 9.53 -4.40
CA ALA A 166 -10.85 10.82 -4.81
C ALA A 166 -11.73 12.00 -4.33
N ALA A 167 -13.06 11.85 -4.42
CA ALA A 167 -14.00 12.86 -3.95
C ALA A 167 -13.93 13.00 -2.42
N ILE A 168 -13.90 11.88 -1.69
CA ILE A 168 -13.72 11.88 -0.22
C ILE A 168 -12.43 12.60 0.18
N ALA A 169 -11.30 12.31 -0.49
CA ALA A 169 -10.03 12.97 -0.21
C ALA A 169 -10.11 14.49 -0.47
N ALA A 170 -10.82 14.93 -1.51
CA ALA A 170 -11.01 16.35 -1.80
C ALA A 170 -11.88 17.05 -0.74
N GLU A 171 -12.96 16.40 -0.30
CA GLU A 171 -13.84 16.90 0.76
C GLU A 171 -13.11 17.02 2.10
N LEU A 172 -12.23 16.06 2.40
CA LEU A 172 -11.33 16.07 3.56
C LEU A 172 -10.11 17.01 3.38
N ARG A 173 -10.12 17.85 2.34
CA ARG A 173 -9.19 18.95 2.09
C ARG A 173 -7.74 18.54 1.78
N PHE A 174 -7.50 17.31 1.32
CA PHE A 174 -6.22 16.97 0.71
C PHE A 174 -6.01 17.79 -0.56
N LYS A 175 -4.83 18.40 -0.70
CA LYS A 175 -4.47 19.17 -1.90
C LYS A 175 -4.07 18.25 -3.05
N VAL A 176 -3.39 17.15 -2.72
CA VAL A 176 -2.89 16.17 -3.68
C VAL A 176 -3.15 14.77 -3.17
N ALA A 177 -3.69 13.88 -4.01
CA ALA A 177 -3.76 12.46 -3.72
C ALA A 177 -3.35 11.60 -4.91
N GLY A 178 -2.45 10.65 -4.67
CA GLY A 178 -1.81 9.83 -5.69
C GLY A 178 -2.32 8.39 -5.75
N THR A 179 -2.59 7.93 -6.96
CA THR A 179 -2.84 6.52 -7.32
C THR A 179 -1.53 5.85 -7.79
N THR A 180 -1.55 4.57 -8.15
CA THR A 180 -0.43 3.90 -8.85
C THR A 180 -0.70 3.73 -10.35
N ARG A 181 -1.80 4.32 -10.85
CA ARG A 181 -2.10 4.37 -12.29
C ARG A 181 -0.91 5.00 -13.03
N PRO A 182 -0.29 4.30 -13.99
CA PRO A 182 0.85 4.83 -14.72
C PRO A 182 0.46 6.10 -15.47
N GLY A 183 1.20 7.18 -15.24
CA GLY A 183 0.93 8.46 -15.90
C GLY A 183 1.93 9.54 -15.51
N VAL A 184 1.98 10.57 -16.35
CA VAL A 184 2.70 11.83 -16.08
C VAL A 184 1.71 12.96 -15.91
N MET A 185 2.06 13.92 -15.07
CA MET A 185 1.32 15.17 -14.93
C MET A 185 1.43 15.98 -16.22
N ARG A 186 0.31 16.49 -16.71
CA ARG A 186 0.26 17.37 -17.89
C ARG A 186 -0.60 18.58 -17.59
N PRO A 187 -0.31 19.76 -18.16
CA PRO A 187 -1.10 20.98 -17.93
C PRO A 187 -2.58 20.83 -18.30
N ASP A 188 -2.88 19.95 -19.27
CA ASP A 188 -4.22 19.67 -19.79
C ASP A 188 -4.88 18.46 -19.12
N LEU A 189 -4.25 17.84 -18.10
CA LEU A 189 -4.76 16.61 -17.49
C LEU A 189 -6.15 16.87 -16.88
N PRO A 190 -7.23 16.31 -17.44
CA PRO A 190 -8.56 16.49 -16.89
C PRO A 190 -8.69 15.64 -15.64
N GLY A 191 -9.01 16.24 -14.50
CA GLY A 191 -9.21 15.49 -13.27
C GLY A 191 -9.09 16.29 -11.98
N SER A 192 -9.37 15.63 -10.87
CA SER A 192 -9.13 16.15 -9.53
C SER A 192 -7.65 16.03 -9.18
N THR A 193 -7.10 17.01 -8.46
CA THR A 193 -5.76 16.91 -7.85
C THR A 193 -5.68 15.79 -6.81
N THR A 194 -6.83 15.21 -6.43
CA THR A 194 -6.94 14.05 -5.54
C THR A 194 -7.10 12.71 -6.26
N TYR A 195 -6.76 12.63 -7.55
CA TYR A 195 -6.77 11.36 -8.30
C TYR A 195 -5.63 11.29 -9.33
N LEU A 196 -4.42 11.62 -8.88
CA LEU A 196 -3.28 11.77 -9.79
C LEU A 196 -2.62 10.43 -10.12
N PRO A 197 -2.13 10.26 -11.36
CA PRO A 197 -1.28 9.13 -11.70
C PRO A 197 0.10 9.26 -11.05
N ARG A 198 0.84 8.16 -10.99
CA ARG A 198 2.25 8.15 -10.57
C ARG A 198 3.12 7.36 -11.54
N LEU A 199 4.41 7.69 -11.56
CA LEU A 199 5.44 6.86 -12.15
C LEU A 199 6.04 5.99 -11.04
N SER A 200 5.96 4.67 -11.20
CA SER A 200 6.58 3.73 -10.28
C SER A 200 8.05 3.54 -10.64
N LEU A 201 8.95 3.93 -9.72
CA LEU A 201 10.36 3.57 -9.76
C LEU A 201 10.54 2.29 -8.92
N ASN A 202 10.21 1.16 -9.53
CA ASN A 202 10.27 -0.16 -8.91
C ASN A 202 11.50 -0.95 -9.40
N GLY A 203 11.62 -2.20 -8.94
CA GLY A 203 12.72 -3.11 -9.31
C GLY A 203 12.92 -3.33 -10.81
N PHE A 204 11.95 -3.00 -11.67
CA PHE A 204 12.08 -3.13 -13.12
C PHE A 204 12.77 -1.93 -13.79
N TYR A 205 12.82 -0.75 -13.16
CA TYR A 205 13.25 0.51 -13.77
C TYR A 205 14.38 1.22 -13.00
N GLN A 206 15.43 0.48 -12.65
CA GLN A 206 16.50 0.95 -11.74
C GLN A 206 17.64 1.76 -12.39
N LYS A 207 17.70 1.89 -13.72
CA LYS A 207 18.76 2.66 -14.39
C LYS A 207 18.32 4.12 -14.59
N PRO A 208 19.18 5.13 -14.31
CA PRO A 208 18.82 6.54 -14.47
C PRO A 208 18.22 6.91 -15.84
N ARG A 209 18.72 6.28 -16.92
CA ARG A 209 18.19 6.47 -18.28
C ARG A 209 16.70 6.11 -18.42
N TYR A 210 16.20 5.15 -17.65
CA TYR A 210 14.80 4.74 -17.67
C TYR A 210 13.92 5.77 -16.99
N VAL A 211 14.42 6.45 -15.96
CA VAL A 211 13.70 7.52 -15.27
C VAL A 211 13.39 8.67 -16.23
N SER A 212 14.38 9.15 -17.00
CA SER A 212 14.16 10.21 -17.99
C SER A 212 13.17 9.79 -19.08
N ALA A 213 13.25 8.54 -19.54
CA ALA A 213 12.31 8.00 -20.52
C ALA A 213 10.87 7.90 -19.97
N LEU A 214 10.70 7.40 -18.74
CA LEU A 214 9.39 7.34 -18.07
C LEU A 214 8.81 8.74 -17.82
N ALA A 215 9.65 9.68 -17.36
CA ALA A 215 9.27 11.06 -17.10
C ALA A 215 8.79 11.81 -18.37
N SER A 216 9.30 11.43 -19.55
CA SER A 216 8.80 11.97 -20.83
C SER A 216 7.36 11.57 -21.15
N GLY A 217 6.83 10.52 -20.50
CA GLY A 217 5.53 9.93 -20.79
C GLY A 217 5.46 9.13 -22.10
N ILE A 218 6.56 9.03 -22.88
CA ILE A 218 6.59 8.28 -24.15
C ILE A 218 6.21 6.80 -23.95
N PRO A 219 6.80 6.05 -22.99
CA PRO A 219 6.44 4.64 -22.78
C PRO A 219 4.96 4.46 -22.44
N LEU A 220 4.37 5.41 -21.70
CA LEU A 220 2.99 5.32 -21.22
C LEU A 220 1.96 5.55 -22.34
N LYS A 221 2.29 6.40 -23.32
CA LYS A 221 1.45 6.59 -24.51
C LYS A 221 1.37 5.32 -25.36
N LEU A 222 2.39 4.47 -25.31
CA LEU A 222 2.45 3.20 -26.04
C LEU A 222 1.70 2.08 -25.32
N MET A 223 1.57 2.14 -23.99
CA MET A 223 0.79 1.20 -23.17
C MET A 223 -0.73 1.43 -23.26
N GLY A 224 -1.16 2.63 -23.66
CA GLY A 224 -2.57 3.00 -23.83
C GLY A 224 -3.15 2.68 -25.21
N ARG A 225 -2.57 1.70 -25.93
CA ARG A 225 -3.09 1.18 -27.20
C ARG A 225 -3.47 -0.28 -27.06
#